data_AF-B8D5R8-F1
#
_entry.id   AF-B8D5R8-F1
#
_cell.length_a   1.000
_cell.length_b   1.000
_cell.length_c   1.000
_cell.angle_alpha   90.00
_cell.angle_beta   90.00
_cell.angle_gamma   90.00
#
_symmetry.space_group_name_H-M   'P 1'
#
loop_
_entity.id
_entity.type
_entity.pdbx_description
1 polymer ?
#
loop_
_entity_poly.entity_id
_entity_poly.type
_entity_poly.pdbx_seq_one_letter_code
_entity_poly.pdbx_strand_id
1 'polypeptide(L)' 'MPDKLLEGLLAGRFIDVGELRVSRTTPDRARGKARYVLYLPLSRNYLWEKLYESRAVVRVYFEVVEGGGSREEQE' A
#
# COMPACT_ATOMS: atom_id res chain seq x y z
N MET A 1 -6.59 -4.57 -24.94
CA MET A 1 -7.48 -5.26 -23.99
C MET A 1 -6.73 -5.59 -22.69
N PRO A 2 -6.34 -4.60 -21.86
CA PRO A 2 -5.79 -4.85 -20.53
C PRO A 2 -6.88 -5.03 -19.44
N ASP A 3 -8.13 -4.65 -19.74
CA ASP A 3 -9.18 -4.50 -18.73
C ASP A 3 -9.64 -5.81 -18.09
N LYS A 4 -9.68 -6.93 -18.81
CA LYS A 4 -10.23 -8.18 -18.24
C LYS A 4 -9.42 -8.75 -17.07
N LEU A 5 -8.09 -8.59 -17.10
CA LEU A 5 -7.23 -9.04 -16.00
C LEU A 5 -7.41 -8.14 -14.77
N LEU A 6 -7.50 -6.84 -15.02
CA LEU A 6 -7.75 -5.83 -14.00
C LEU A 6 -9.14 -6.00 -13.37
N GLU A 7 -10.16 -6.22 -14.19
CA GLU A 7 -11.52 -6.54 -13.75
C GLU A 7 -11.55 -7.82 -12.93
N GLY A 8 -10.82 -8.86 -13.34
CA GLY A 8 -10.67 -10.10 -12.57
C GLY A 8 -10.00 -9.89 -11.21
N LEU A 9 -8.94 -9.08 -11.16
CA LEU A 9 -8.26 -8.69 -9.92
C LEU A 9 -9.18 -7.89 -8.98
N LEU A 10 -9.93 -6.93 -9.51
CA LEU A 10 -10.90 -6.15 -8.75
C LEU A 10 -12.09 -7.03 -8.29
N ALA A 11 -12.52 -7.99 -9.11
CA ALA A 11 -13.58 -8.94 -8.77
C ALA A 11 -13.14 -9.95 -7.70
N GLY A 12 -11.84 -10.28 -7.62
CA GLY A 12 -11.25 -11.11 -6.57
C GLY A 12 -11.35 -10.50 -5.16
N ARG A 13 -11.73 -9.22 -5.03
CA ARG A 13 -11.94 -8.45 -3.79
C ARG A 13 -10.74 -8.32 -2.85
N PHE A 14 -9.65 -9.02 -3.11
CA PHE A 14 -8.43 -8.98 -2.32
C PHE A 14 -7.23 -8.75 -3.22
N ILE A 15 -6.45 -7.71 -2.90
CA ILE A 15 -5.20 -7.38 -3.60
C ILE A 15 -4.09 -7.57 -2.59
N ASP A 16 -3.31 -8.64 -2.75
CA ASP A 16 -2.07 -8.80 -2.00
C ASP A 16 -1.07 -7.74 -2.45
N VAL A 17 -0.61 -6.90 -1.53
CA VAL A 17 0.34 -5.80 -1.79
C VAL A 17 1.80 -6.19 -1.54
N GLY A 18 2.06 -7.43 -1.10
CA GLY A 18 3.36 -7.92 -0.67
C GLY A 18 3.75 -7.41 0.72
N GLU A 19 4.97 -7.75 1.14
CA GLU A 19 5.54 -7.27 2.40
C GLU A 19 5.91 -5.78 2.30
N LEU A 20 5.33 -4.96 3.18
CA LEU A 20 5.57 -3.52 3.24
C LEU A 20 5.97 -3.09 4.64
N ARG A 21 6.81 -2.05 4.72
CA ARG A 21 7.14 -1.40 5.99
C ARG A 21 6.27 -0.17 6.20
N VAL A 22 5.80 -0.02 7.43
CA VAL A 22 5.12 1.19 7.88
C VAL A 22 6.17 2.27 8.09
N SER A 23 6.07 3.34 7.30
CA SER A 23 6.94 4.50 7.43
C SER A 23 6.28 5.59 8.25
N ARG A 24 7.06 6.28 9.08
CA ARG A 24 6.60 7.46 9.80
C ARG A 24 6.80 8.69 8.94
N THR A 25 5.76 9.49 8.74
CA THR A 25 5.87 10.81 8.12
C THR A 25 5.96 11.87 9.21
N THR A 26 6.69 12.95 8.94
CA THR A 26 6.82 14.08 9.86
C THR A 26 5.45 14.67 10.17
N PRO A 27 5.19 15.10 11.42
CA PRO A 27 3.94 15.77 11.77
C PRO A 27 3.78 17.03 10.91
N ASP A 28 2.57 17.23 10.41
CA ASP A 28 2.13 18.55 10.03
C ASP A 28 2.31 19.47 11.25
N ARG A 29 3.10 20.54 11.11
CA ARG A 29 3.53 21.43 12.22
C ARG A 29 2.34 21.95 13.05
N ALA A 30 1.12 21.88 12.50
CA ALA A 30 -0.13 22.32 13.11
C ALA A 30 -0.79 21.35 14.11
N ARG A 31 -0.43 20.05 14.17
CA ARG A 31 -1.22 19.06 14.97
C ARG A 31 -0.46 18.10 15.88
N GLY A 32 0.87 18.19 15.97
CA GLY A 32 1.68 17.52 17.00
C GLY A 32 1.68 15.97 17.00
N LYS A 33 0.90 15.30 16.15
CA LYS A 33 0.82 13.84 16.07
C LYS A 33 1.57 13.31 14.86
N ALA A 34 2.32 12.24 15.06
CA ALA A 34 2.96 11.50 13.97
C ALA A 34 1.89 10.90 13.05
N ARG A 35 2.14 10.94 11.74
CA ARG A 35 1.37 10.19 10.75
C ARG A 35 2.23 9.01 10.28
N TYR A 36 1.55 7.94 9.90
CA TYR A 36 2.19 6.73 9.39
C TYR A 36 1.58 6.40 8.03
N VAL A 37 2.41 5.89 7.13
CA VAL A 37 2.02 5.58 5.76
C VAL A 37 2.60 4.23 5.34
N LEU A 38 1.89 3.57 4.44
CA LEU A 38 2.44 2.51 3.61
C LEU A 38 2.69 3.08 2.22
N TYR A 39 3.88 2.85 1.69
CA TYR A 39 4.17 3.15 0.29
C TYR A 39 3.73 1.95 -0.56
N LEU A 40 2.76 2.18 -1.44
CA LEU A 40 2.29 1.14 -2.35
C LEU A 40 3.37 0.82 -3.41
N PRO A 41 3.57 -0.45 -3.81
CA PRO A 41 4.56 -0.82 -4.80
C PRO A 41 4.32 -0.14 -6.16
N LEU A 42 5.37 0.47 -6.71
CA LEU A 42 5.33 1.16 -8.01
C LEU A 42 5.01 0.21 -9.18
N SER A 43 5.42 -1.05 -9.07
CA SER A 43 5.13 -2.11 -10.05
C SER A 43 3.64 -2.36 -10.27
N ARG A 44 2.79 -1.81 -9.39
CA ARG A 44 1.33 -1.96 -9.40
C ARG A 44 0.59 -0.63 -9.56
N ASN A 45 1.25 0.43 -10.03
CA ASN A 45 0.64 1.76 -10.20
C ASN A 45 -0.64 1.76 -11.03
N TYR A 46 -0.75 0.91 -12.06
CA TYR A 46 -1.97 0.76 -12.85
C TYR A 46 -3.19 0.34 -12.01
N LEU A 47 -2.99 -0.48 -10.96
CA LEU A 47 -4.07 -0.84 -10.01
C LEU A 47 -4.46 0.35 -9.14
N TRP A 48 -3.45 1.07 -8.63
CA TRP A 48 -3.67 2.21 -7.72
C TRP A 48 -4.37 3.36 -8.43
N GLU A 49 -3.99 3.65 -9.66
CA GLU A 49 -4.65 4.63 -10.51
C GLU A 49 -6.12 4.28 -10.71
N LYS A 50 -6.44 3.02 -11.01
CA LYS A 50 -7.81 2.57 -11.23
C LYS A 50 -8.68 2.63 -9.97
N LEU A 51 -8.12 2.26 -8.82
CA LEU A 51 -8.81 2.41 -7.53
C LEU A 51 -9.05 3.88 -7.17
N TYR A 52 -8.09 4.75 -7.49
CA TYR A 52 -8.23 6.20 -7.29
C TYR A 52 -9.30 6.81 -8.21
N GLU A 53 -9.24 6.52 -9.50
CA GLU A 53 -10.20 7.01 -10.51
C GLU A 53 -11.64 6.59 -10.15
N SER A 54 -11.82 5.34 -9.74
CA SER A 54 -13.13 4.81 -9.34
C SER A 54 -13.63 5.29 -7.98
N ARG A 55 -12.79 6.03 -7.22
CA ARG A 55 -13.07 6.44 -5.83
C ARG A 55 -13.48 5.26 -4.94
N ALA A 56 -12.90 4.09 -5.21
CA ALA A 56 -13.24 2.88 -4.49
C ALA A 56 -12.89 3.03 -3.00
N VAL A 57 -13.83 2.64 -2.13
CA VAL A 57 -13.57 2.50 -0.70
C VAL A 57 -12.91 1.15 -0.47
N VAL A 58 -11.66 1.16 -0.01
CA VAL A 58 -10.89 -0.06 0.22
C VAL A 58 -10.74 -0.34 1.71
N ARG A 59 -10.72 -1.63 2.07
CA ARG A 59 -10.33 -2.09 3.39
C ARG A 59 -8.93 -2.68 3.30
N VAL A 60 -8.05 -2.28 4.21
CA VAL A 60 -6.67 -2.77 4.27
C VAL A 60 -6.56 -3.79 5.40
N TYR A 61 -5.93 -4.93 5.09
CA TYR A 61 -5.61 -5.98 6.05
C TYR A 61 -4.10 -6.10 6.16
N PHE A 62 -3.61 -6.37 7.37
CA PHE A 62 -2.19 -6.55 7.65
C PHE A 62 -1.97 -7.92 8.26
N GLU A 63 -0.97 -8.61 7.75
CA GLU A 63 -0.30 -9.70 8.45
C GLU A 63 1.02 -9.15 9.01
N VAL A 64 1.33 -9.44 10.27
CA VAL A 64 2.61 -9.09 10.88
C VAL A 64 3.56 -10.25 10.62
N VAL A 65 4.53 -10.05 9.74
CA VAL A 65 5.52 -11.07 9.38
C VAL A 65 6.64 -11.10 10.42
N GLU A 66 6.83 -12.25 11.08
CA GLU A 66 7.95 -12.46 11.99
C GLU A 66 9.27 -12.53 11.21
N GLY A 67 10.29 -11.79 11.65
CA GLY A 67 11.63 -11.85 11.05
C GLY A 67 11.85 -10.97 9.80
N GLY A 68 10.85 -10.25 9.30
CA GLY A 68 10.96 -9.30 8.16
C GLY A 68 11.79 -8.03 8.42
N GLY A 69 12.65 -8.08 9.44
CA GLY A 69 13.23 -6.96 10.15
C GLY A 69 14.75 -6.86 10.08
N SER A 70 15.43 -7.40 9.06
CA SER A 70 16.88 -7.20 8.93
C SER A 70 17.28 -6.80 7.50
N ARG A 71 17.47 -5.49 7.33
CA ARG A 71 18.51 -4.99 6.44
C ARG A 71 19.16 -3.82 7.15
N GLU A 72 20.46 -3.96 7.29
CA GLU A 72 21.36 -3.17 8.10
C GLU A 72 21.24 -1.68 7.78
N GLU A 73 21.38 -0.85 8.81
CA GLU A 73 21.90 0.50 8.67
C GLU A 73 23.30 0.37 8.04
N GLN A 74 23.38 0.39 6.71
CA GLN A 74 24.64 0.55 5.99
C GLN A 74 24.65 1.92 5.31
N GLU A 75 25.50 2.76 5.92
CA GLU A 75 26.19 3.97 5.43
C GLU A 75 25.40 5.28 5.24
#